data_AF-I4YES4-F1
#
_entry.id   AF-I4YES4-F1
#
_cell.length_a   1.000
_cell.length_b   1.000
_cell.length_c   1.000
_cell.angle_alpha   90.00
_cell.angle_beta   90.00
_cell.angle_gamma   90.00
#
_symmetry.space_group_name_H-M   'P 1'
#
loop_
_entity.id
_entity.type
_entity.pdbx_description
1 polymer ?
#
loop_
_entity_poly.entity_id
_entity_poly.type
_entity_poly.pdbx_seq_one_letter_code
_entity_poly.pdbx_strand_id
1 'polypeptide(L)'
;MNKYECFDGAINFESDLNLIDASKFRQVPDNQEVFIGKDSEVSVIVEVLEHVKEAKTDEEAAKFHFDSLAYDNDCEDYSIDQPIEHLPGDKIFIVGEQKITKNDEDQKIKIALAVIRIQDKYDLKVL
;
A
#
# COMPACT_ATOMS: atom_id res chain seq x y z
N MET A 1 16.76 2.54 -12.57
CA MET A 1 16.01 2.01 -11.42
C MET A 1 16.95 1.67 -10.29
N ASN A 2 16.71 2.27 -9.13
CA ASN A 2 17.37 1.96 -7.86
C ASN A 2 16.65 0.78 -7.19
N LYS A 3 17.40 -0.10 -6.51
CA LYS A 3 16.85 -1.21 -5.74
C LYS A 3 16.64 -0.79 -4.28
N TYR A 4 15.51 -1.18 -3.72
CA TYR A 4 15.14 -0.98 -2.31
C TYR A 4 14.85 -2.33 -1.66
N GLU A 5 15.29 -2.48 -0.42
CA GLU A 5 15.19 -3.73 0.35
C GLU A 5 14.19 -3.53 1.50
N CYS A 6 13.31 -4.51 1.70
CA CYS A 6 12.28 -4.54 2.73
C CYS A 6 12.48 -5.80 3.59
N PHE A 7 12.22 -5.71 4.90
CA PHE A 7 12.25 -6.85 5.82
C PHE A 7 13.58 -7.61 5.75
N ASP A 8 14.68 -6.92 6.03
CA ASP A 8 16.05 -7.47 5.97
C ASP A 8 16.40 -8.12 4.62
N GLY A 9 15.84 -7.59 3.52
CA GLY A 9 16.11 -8.03 2.15
C GLY A 9 15.29 -9.24 1.70
N ALA A 10 14.35 -9.72 2.52
CA ALA A 10 13.43 -10.78 2.13
C ALA A 10 12.53 -10.37 0.95
N ILE A 11 12.14 -9.09 0.90
CA ILE A 11 11.40 -8.49 -0.21
C ILE A 11 12.23 -7.35 -0.80
N ASN A 12 12.19 -7.19 -2.12
CA ASN A 12 12.87 -6.11 -2.80
C ASN A 12 11.97 -5.53 -3.89
N PHE A 13 12.12 -4.24 -4.16
CA PHE A 13 11.51 -3.60 -5.32
C PHE A 13 12.49 -2.65 -5.99
N GLU A 14 12.16 -2.26 -7.22
CA GLU A 14 12.95 -1.32 -8.00
C GLU A 14 12.09 -0.10 -8.33
N SER A 15 12.68 1.10 -8.25
CA SER A 15 12.01 2.34 -8.60
C SER A 15 13.01 3.37 -9.13
N ASP A 16 12.58 4.22 -10.05
CA ASP A 16 13.37 5.37 -10.51
C ASP A 16 13.27 6.57 -9.55
N LEU A 17 12.39 6.52 -8.55
CA LEU A 17 12.32 7.52 -7.50
C LEU A 17 13.60 7.50 -6.64
N ASN A 18 13.97 8.67 -6.13
CA ASN A 18 15.02 8.82 -5.12
C ASN A 18 14.38 8.76 -3.73
N LEU A 19 14.32 7.55 -3.15
CA LEU A 19 13.64 7.31 -1.89
C LEU A 19 14.62 7.22 -0.71
N ILE A 20 14.12 7.55 0.47
CA ILE A 20 14.79 7.30 1.75
C ILE A 20 13.86 6.52 2.67
N ASP A 21 14.43 5.53 3.34
CA ASP A 21 13.76 4.78 4.40
C ASP A 21 13.45 5.69 5.61
N ALA A 22 12.18 5.76 5.99
CA ALA A 22 11.67 6.56 7.10
C ALA A 22 12.08 6.00 8.47
N SER A 23 12.44 4.72 8.57
CA SER A 23 12.92 4.07 9.82
C SER A 23 14.16 4.77 10.39
N LYS A 24 14.94 5.43 9.52
CA LYS A 24 16.10 6.25 9.89
C LYS A 24 15.76 7.48 10.73
N PHE A 25 14.50 7.91 10.69
CA PHE A 25 14.03 9.15 11.31
C PHE A 25 12.96 8.93 12.37
N ARG A 26 12.17 7.86 12.25
CA ARG A 26 11.08 7.53 13.17
C ARG A 26 10.92 6.03 13.27
N GLN A 27 10.28 5.56 14.34
CA GLN A 27 9.85 4.17 14.41
C GLN A 27 8.76 3.90 13.34
N VAL A 28 8.86 2.72 12.74
CA VAL A 28 7.90 2.14 11.78
C VAL A 28 7.50 0.78 12.36
N PRO A 29 6.22 0.36 12.29
CA PRO A 29 5.80 -0.97 12.73
C PRO A 29 6.59 -2.08 12.07
N ASP A 30 6.83 -3.19 12.77
CA ASP A 30 7.66 -4.31 12.29
C ASP A 30 7.13 -4.95 10.98
N ASN A 31 5.82 -4.86 10.73
CA ASN A 31 5.18 -5.38 9.52
C ASN A 31 5.14 -4.36 8.37
N GLN A 32 5.73 -3.18 8.54
CA GLN A 32 5.71 -2.08 7.59
C GLN A 32 7.12 -1.61 7.24
N GLU A 33 7.28 -1.21 5.98
CA GLU A 33 8.46 -0.50 5.47
C GLU A 33 7.99 0.76 4.76
N VAL A 34 8.51 1.92 5.17
CA VAL A 34 8.05 3.21 4.67
C VAL A 34 9.20 3.96 4.02
N PHE A 35 9.05 4.25 2.74
CA PHE A 35 10.00 5.02 1.95
C PHE A 35 9.38 6.36 1.56
N ILE A 36 10.16 7.44 1.64
CA ILE A 36 9.72 8.81 1.32
C ILE A 36 10.60 9.34 0.20
N GLY A 37 9.98 10.01 -0.79
CA GLY A 37 10.70 10.74 -1.82
C GLY A 37 11.55 11.86 -1.23
N LYS A 38 12.85 11.88 -1.54
CA LYS A 38 13.72 13.01 -1.16
C LYS A 38 13.43 14.26 -1.98
N ASP A 39 13.03 14.03 -3.23
CA ASP A 39 12.90 15.06 -4.26
C ASP A 39 11.46 15.10 -4.84
N SER A 40 10.51 14.42 -4.19
CA SER A 40 9.10 14.34 -4.58
C SER A 40 8.18 14.20 -3.36
N GLU A 41 6.90 14.50 -3.54
CA GLU A 41 5.86 14.38 -2.48
C GLU A 41 5.24 12.97 -2.43
N VAL A 42 5.97 11.96 -2.91
CA VAL A 42 5.49 10.57 -2.95
C VAL A 42 6.06 9.79 -1.77
N SER A 43 5.22 8.98 -1.15
CA SER A 43 5.66 7.90 -0.26
C SER A 43 5.33 6.54 -0.87
N VAL A 44 6.13 5.54 -0.53
CA VAL A 44 5.90 4.14 -0.88
C VAL A 44 5.89 3.37 0.43
N ILE A 45 4.78 2.68 0.69
CA ILE A 45 4.60 1.85 1.88
C ILE A 45 4.48 0.40 1.42
N VAL A 46 5.28 -0.47 2.02
CA VAL A 46 5.17 -1.93 1.84
C VAL A 46 4.74 -2.50 3.18
N GLU A 47 3.61 -3.17 3.21
CA GLU A 47 3.05 -3.74 4.43
C GLU A 47 2.71 -5.22 4.25
N VAL A 48 3.06 -6.02 5.24
CA VAL A 48 2.67 -7.43 5.32
C VAL A 48 1.44 -7.54 6.22
N LEU A 49 0.36 -8.03 5.62
CA LEU A 49 -0.96 -8.17 6.26
C LEU A 49 -1.39 -9.64 6.30
N GLU A 50 -2.34 -9.94 7.19
CA GLU A 50 -3.05 -11.21 7.16
C GLU A 50 -4.02 -11.27 5.97
N HIS A 51 -4.36 -12.50 5.56
CA HIS A 51 -5.34 -12.72 4.52
C HIS A 51 -6.75 -12.27 4.93
N VAL A 52 -7.42 -11.51 4.07
CA VAL A 52 -8.83 -11.09 4.26
C VAL A 52 -9.75 -12.30 4.11
N LYS A 53 -10.19 -12.89 5.23
CA LYS A 53 -10.93 -14.17 5.25
C LYS A 53 -12.31 -14.08 4.61
N GLU A 54 -12.90 -12.90 4.65
CA GLU A 54 -14.24 -12.61 4.13
C GLU A 54 -14.25 -12.39 2.62
N ALA A 55 -13.09 -12.05 2.03
CA ALA A 55 -12.95 -11.84 0.60
C ALA A 55 -12.93 -13.19 -0.15
N LYS A 56 -13.79 -13.32 -1.16
CA LYS A 56 -13.91 -14.52 -2.01
C LYS A 56 -13.02 -14.43 -3.25
N THR A 57 -12.59 -13.22 -3.60
CA THR A 57 -11.71 -12.95 -4.74
C THR A 57 -10.59 -12.00 -4.34
N ASP A 58 -9.48 -12.04 -5.07
CA ASP A 58 -8.37 -11.12 -4.81
C ASP A 58 -8.78 -9.65 -5.05
N GLU A 59 -9.73 -9.41 -5.97
CA GLU A 59 -10.32 -8.08 -6.18
C GLU A 59 -11.13 -7.60 -4.96
N GLU A 60 -11.93 -8.48 -4.34
CA GLU A 60 -12.64 -8.16 -3.10
C GLU A 60 -11.66 -7.84 -1.96
N ALA A 61 -10.56 -8.57 -1.86
CA ALA A 61 -9.50 -8.29 -0.88
C ALA A 61 -8.81 -6.94 -1.15
N ALA A 62 -8.53 -6.63 -2.42
CA ALA A 62 -7.92 -5.37 -2.80
C ALA A 62 -8.83 -4.17 -2.53
N LYS A 63 -10.13 -4.29 -2.81
CA LYS A 63 -11.13 -3.27 -2.44
C LYS A 63 -11.21 -3.09 -0.93
N PHE A 64 -11.23 -4.19 -0.17
CA PHE A 64 -11.23 -4.14 1.30
C PHE A 64 -10.03 -3.34 1.85
N HIS A 65 -8.83 -3.57 1.32
CA HIS A 65 -7.65 -2.81 1.74
C HIS A 65 -7.70 -1.34 1.29
N PHE A 66 -8.22 -1.05 0.08
CA PHE A 66 -8.40 0.33 -0.37
C PHE A 66 -9.41 1.09 0.53
N ASP A 67 -10.51 0.43 0.91
CA ASP A 67 -11.51 0.96 1.84
C ASP A 67 -10.94 1.16 3.24
N SER A 68 -10.09 0.23 3.72
CA SER A 68 -9.41 0.36 5.00
C SER A 68 -8.48 1.56 5.03
N LEU A 69 -7.72 1.79 3.96
CA LEU A 69 -6.88 3.00 3.82
C LEU A 69 -7.74 4.27 3.79
N ALA A 70 -8.90 4.26 3.13
CA ALA A 70 -9.81 5.40 3.16
C ALA A 70 -10.32 5.69 4.58
N TYR A 71 -10.70 4.64 5.31
CA TYR A 71 -11.12 4.76 6.70
C TYR A 71 -10.02 5.33 7.60
N ASP A 72 -8.80 4.80 7.51
CA ASP A 72 -7.65 5.24 8.32
C ASP A 72 -7.20 6.68 8.00
N ASN A 73 -7.48 7.14 6.78
CA ASN A 73 -7.21 8.51 6.35
C ASN A 73 -8.33 9.51 6.70
N ASP A 74 -9.38 9.08 7.42
CA ASP A 74 -10.59 9.87 7.66
C ASP A 74 -11.16 10.44 6.34
N CYS A 75 -11.14 9.63 5.28
CA CYS A 75 -11.57 10.02 3.94
C CYS A 75 -13.07 10.32 3.89
N GLU A 76 -13.43 11.48 3.34
CA GLU A 76 -14.83 11.89 3.17
C GLU A 76 -15.49 11.22 1.96
N ASP A 77 -14.72 11.12 0.87
CA ASP A 77 -15.17 10.56 -0.40
C ASP A 77 -13.97 10.06 -1.20
N TYR A 78 -14.13 8.96 -1.95
CA TYR A 78 -13.08 8.43 -2.80
C TYR A 78 -13.61 7.94 -4.12
N SER A 79 -12.72 7.88 -5.12
CA SER A 79 -13.01 7.31 -6.42
C SER A 79 -11.90 6.37 -6.86
N ILE A 80 -12.26 5.40 -7.70
CA ILE A 80 -11.31 4.54 -8.41
C ILE A 80 -11.27 5.06 -9.85
N ASP A 81 -10.08 5.49 -10.30
CA ASP A 81 -9.92 6.21 -11.56
C ASP A 81 -9.97 5.31 -12.80
N GLN A 82 -9.58 4.05 -12.63
CA GLN A 82 -9.45 3.07 -13.71
C GLN A 82 -10.11 1.74 -13.33
N PRO A 83 -10.52 0.90 -14.29
CA PRO A 83 -10.88 -0.48 -13.98
C PRO A 83 -9.75 -1.15 -13.20
N ILE A 84 -10.12 -1.94 -12.19
CA ILE A 84 -9.15 -2.67 -11.38
C ILE A 84 -8.35 -3.61 -12.28
N GLU A 85 -7.03 -3.49 -12.21
CA GLU A 85 -6.12 -4.26 -13.05
C GLU A 85 -5.76 -5.58 -12.38
N HIS A 86 -5.93 -6.67 -13.14
CA HIS A 86 -5.52 -8.01 -12.74
C HIS A 86 -4.16 -8.30 -13.37
N LEU A 87 -3.11 -8.29 -12.56
CA LEU A 87 -1.73 -8.53 -12.96
C LEU A 87 -1.35 -10.02 -12.78
N PRO A 88 -0.33 -10.53 -13.49
CA PRO A 88 0.10 -11.91 -13.34
C PRO A 88 0.53 -12.29 -11.90
N GLY A 89 0.14 -13.49 -11.47
CA GLY A 89 0.56 -14.10 -10.20
C GLY A 89 -0.19 -13.59 -8.97
N ASP A 90 -1.52 -13.59 -9.03
CA ASP A 90 -2.44 -13.19 -7.94
C ASP A 90 -2.17 -11.79 -7.41
N LYS A 91 -2.05 -10.84 -8.35
CA LYS A 91 -1.76 -9.43 -8.08
C LYS A 91 -2.89 -8.57 -8.61
N ILE A 92 -3.42 -7.72 -7.74
CA ILE A 92 -4.44 -6.74 -8.09
C ILE A 92 -3.85 -5.35 -7.93
N PHE A 93 -4.12 -4.47 -8.88
CA PHE A 93 -3.69 -3.08 -8.84
C PHE A 93 -4.88 -2.14 -8.96
N ILE A 94 -4.97 -1.20 -8.02
CA ILE A 94 -6.02 -0.20 -7.91
C ILE A 94 -5.36 1.18 -7.90
N VAL A 95 -5.84 2.07 -8.77
CA VAL A 95 -5.49 3.49 -8.72
C VAL A 95 -6.76 4.28 -8.43
N GLY A 96 -6.71 5.09 -7.40
CA GLY A 96 -7.83 5.92 -6.97
C GLY A 96 -7.38 7.23 -6.35
N GLU A 97 -8.36 8.07 -6.02
CA GLU A 97 -8.18 9.33 -5.34
C GLU A 97 -9.05 9.35 -4.08
N GLN A 98 -8.49 9.81 -2.97
CA GLN A 98 -9.19 9.99 -1.70
C GLN A 98 -9.24 11.48 -1.36
N LYS A 99 -10.42 11.97 -0.97
CA LYS A 99 -10.62 13.32 -0.45
C LYS A 99 -10.51 13.28 1.07
N ILE A 100 -9.50 13.97 1.59
CA ILE A 100 -9.28 14.11 3.03
C ILE A 100 -9.35 15.58 3.42
N THR A 101 -9.75 15.86 4.65
CA THR A 101 -9.76 17.23 5.20
C THR A 101 -8.73 17.32 6.31
N LYS A 102 -7.71 18.16 6.11
CA LYS A 102 -6.63 18.33 7.09
C LYS A 102 -6.41 19.81 7.35
N ASN A 103 -6.45 20.21 8.62
CA ASN A 103 -6.33 21.62 9.04
C ASN A 103 -7.33 22.55 8.34
N ASP A 104 -8.59 22.13 8.23
CA ASP A 104 -9.68 22.86 7.55
C ASP A 104 -9.46 23.09 6.03
N GLU A 105 -8.55 22.35 5.41
CA GLU A 105 -8.31 22.35 3.97
C GLU A 105 -8.60 20.98 3.35
N ASP A 106 -9.44 20.98 2.31
CA ASP A 106 -9.73 19.80 1.50
C ASP A 106 -8.53 19.48 0.60
N GLN A 107 -8.04 18.25 0.67
CA GLN A 107 -6.95 17.74 -0.14
C GLN A 107 -7.38 16.45 -0.86
N LYS A 108 -6.85 16.27 -2.07
CA LYS A 108 -7.05 15.08 -2.88
C LYS A 108 -5.73 14.33 -2.97
N ILE A 109 -5.71 13.09 -2.51
CA ILE A 109 -4.51 12.24 -2.51
C ILE A 109 -4.70 11.12 -3.51
N LYS A 110 -3.74 10.97 -4.42
CA LYS A 110 -3.69 9.84 -5.34
C LYS A 110 -3.08 8.63 -4.63
N ILE A 111 -3.75 7.49 -4.71
CA ILE A 111 -3.28 6.23 -4.14
C ILE A 111 -3.18 5.21 -5.27
N ALA A 112 -2.00 4.62 -5.40
CA ALA A 112 -1.75 3.45 -6.22
C ALA A 112 -1.48 2.26 -5.29
N LEU A 113 -2.46 1.36 -5.17
CA LEU A 113 -2.43 0.20 -4.28
C LEU A 113 -2.20 -1.07 -5.11
N ALA A 114 -1.15 -1.81 -4.78
CA ALA A 114 -0.96 -3.17 -5.26
C ALA A 114 -1.20 -4.17 -4.12
N VAL A 115 -2.09 -5.13 -4.33
CA VAL A 115 -2.30 -6.26 -3.41
C VAL A 115 -1.72 -7.50 -4.06
N ILE A 116 -0.76 -8.14 -3.38
CA ILE A 116 -0.05 -9.31 -3.86
C ILE A 116 -0.35 -10.46 -2.90
N ARG A 117 -1.04 -11.47 -3.39
CA ARG A 117 -1.32 -12.66 -2.59
C ARG A 117 -0.14 -13.63 -2.67
N ILE A 118 0.46 -13.94 -1.52
CA ILE A 118 1.52 -14.94 -1.43
C ILE A 118 0.87 -16.26 -0.98
N GLN A 119 0.53 -17.12 -1.95
CA GLN A 119 -0.02 -18.45 -1.66
C GLN A 119 1.08 -19.44 -1.19
N ASP A 120 0.66 -20.48 -0.45
CA ASP A 120 1.42 -21.71 -0.15
C ASP A 120 2.57 -21.68 0.87
N LYS A 121 2.94 -20.55 1.50
CA LYS A 121 4.11 -20.56 2.40
C LYS A 121 3.99 -19.82 3.73
N TYR A 122 3.13 -18.80 3.84
CA TYR A 122 3.03 -17.97 5.04
C TYR A 122 1.59 -17.50 5.27
N ASP A 123 0.72 -18.42 5.68
CA ASP A 123 -0.56 -18.01 6.28
C ASP A 123 -0.21 -17.49 7.69
N LEU A 124 -0.05 -16.17 7.81
CA LEU A 124 0.19 -15.52 9.11
C LEU A 124 -0.99 -15.88 10.01
N LYS A 125 -0.73 -16.76 10.95
CA LYS A 125 -1.64 -17.07 12.05
C LYS A 125 -1.15 -16.24 13.23
N VAL A 126 -1.82 -15.15 13.55
CA VAL A 126 -1.72 -14.59 14.90
C VAL A 126 -2.21 -15.68 15.87
N LEU A 127 -1.30 -16.15 16.73
CA LEU A 127 -1.56 -17.11 17.81
C LEU A 127 -2.37 -16.48 18.94
#